data_AF-A0A938M3I8-F1
#
_entry.id   AF-A0A938M3I8-F1
#
_cell.length_a   1.000
_cell.length_b   1.000
_cell.length_c   1.000
_cell.angle_alpha   90.00
_cell.angle_beta   90.00
_cell.angle_gamma   90.00
#
_symmetry.space_group_name_H-M   'P 1'
#
loop_
_entity.id
_entity.type
_entity.pdbx_description
1 polymer ?
#
loop_
_entity_poly.entity_id
_entity_poly.type
_entity_poly.pdbx_seq_one_letter_code
_entity_poly.pdbx_strand_id
1 'polypeptide(L)'
;SIIHSMVEFCDGSVVAQMGLPDMKVPIRFALTYPDRAETAVPPLDLVKLGSLTFQTPDFGKFPALRLGYEAARTGGTLGAVLNGANEVAVKGFLDGHIKFTDIIPLVEQALRRHSVVPSPSLDDIIRADEWARSEVHRCLSTN
;
A
#
# COMPACT_ATOMS: atom_id res chain seq x y z
N SER A 1 12.55 8.41 -5.24
CA SER A 1 12.69 7.18 -4.45
C SER A 1 13.86 6.38 -5.00
N ILE A 2 15.05 6.53 -4.40
CA ILE A 2 16.29 5.91 -4.90
C ILE A 2 16.67 4.70 -4.05
N ILE A 3 16.63 4.84 -2.72
CA ILE A 3 16.50 3.70 -1.83
C ILE A 3 15.06 3.19 -1.96
N HIS A 4 14.89 1.93 -2.32
CA HIS A 4 13.56 1.31 -2.49
C HIS A 4 13.08 0.61 -1.22
N SER A 5 13.98 0.05 -0.41
CA SER A 5 13.75 -0.49 0.93
C SER A 5 15.09 -0.91 1.56
N MET A 6 15.07 -1.27 2.84
CA MET A 6 16.25 -1.66 3.62
C MET A 6 15.91 -2.85 4.55
N VAL A 7 16.93 -3.58 4.96
CA VAL A 7 16.86 -4.63 5.99
C VAL A 7 17.95 -4.36 7.03
N GLU A 8 17.56 -4.31 8.29
CA GLU A 8 18.46 -4.21 9.45
C GLU A 8 18.72 -5.60 10.04
N PHE A 9 19.98 -5.91 10.32
CA PHE A 9 20.44 -7.17 10.89
C PHE A 9 20.78 -7.02 12.38
N CYS A 10 20.87 -8.14 13.12
CA CYS A 10 21.07 -8.13 14.57
C CYS A 10 22.42 -7.59 15.04
N ASP A 11 23.39 -7.46 14.14
CA ASP A 11 24.68 -6.80 14.38
C ASP A 11 24.64 -5.28 14.14
N GLY A 12 23.47 -4.73 13.77
CA GLY A 12 23.26 -3.31 13.46
C GLY A 12 23.61 -2.94 12.02
N SER A 13 24.01 -3.90 11.18
CA SER A 13 24.25 -3.63 9.76
C SER A 13 22.93 -3.43 9.00
N VAL A 14 22.97 -2.55 7.99
CA VAL A 14 21.80 -2.26 7.14
C VAL A 14 22.16 -2.51 5.68
N VAL A 15 21.37 -3.34 5.01
CA VAL A 15 21.46 -3.57 3.56
C VAL A 15 20.32 -2.84 2.88
N ALA A 16 20.65 -1.95 1.95
CA ALA A 16 19.70 -1.17 1.16
C ALA A 16 19.72 -1.60 -0.30
N GLN A 17 18.54 -1.73 -0.92
CA GLN A 17 18.44 -1.84 -2.38
C GLN A 17 18.23 -0.43 -2.96
N MET A 18 19.13 -0.04 -3.87
CA MET A 18 19.12 1.26 -4.53
C MET A 18 19.05 1.12 -6.05
N GLY A 19 18.35 2.04 -6.70
CA GLY A 19 18.29 2.10 -8.15
C GLY A 19 17.52 3.31 -8.65
N LEU A 20 17.52 3.50 -9.96
CA LEU A 20 16.59 4.42 -10.60
C LEU A 20 15.16 3.89 -10.44
N PRO A 21 14.14 4.77 -10.36
CA PRO A 21 12.74 4.38 -10.22
C PRO A 21 12.19 3.80 -11.54
N ASP A 22 12.67 2.63 -11.92
CA ASP A 22 12.26 1.90 -13.12
C ASP A 22 11.86 0.46 -12.75
N MET A 23 10.58 0.13 -12.99
CA MET A 23 10.00 -1.18 -12.69
C MET A 23 10.63 -2.33 -13.48
N LYS A 24 11.34 -2.07 -14.58
CA LYS A 24 12.10 -3.09 -15.31
C LYS A 24 13.17 -3.75 -14.44
N VAL A 25 13.69 -3.06 -13.43
CA VAL A 25 14.69 -3.60 -12.51
C VAL A 25 14.09 -4.72 -11.62
N PRO A 26 13.05 -4.46 -10.80
CA PRO A 26 12.46 -5.51 -9.95
C PRO A 26 11.75 -6.61 -10.77
N ILE A 27 11.05 -6.27 -11.85
CA ILE A 27 10.37 -7.28 -12.70
C ILE A 27 11.37 -8.29 -13.25
N ARG A 28 12.47 -7.80 -13.82
CA ARG A 28 13.51 -8.67 -14.38
C ARG A 28 14.15 -9.55 -13.33
N PHE A 29 14.49 -8.98 -12.17
CA PHE A 29 15.08 -9.77 -11.08
C PHE A 29 14.13 -10.86 -10.59
N ALA A 30 12.83 -10.58 -10.47
CA ALA A 30 11.83 -11.59 -10.11
C ALA A 30 11.75 -12.74 -11.14
N LEU A 31 11.93 -12.45 -12.43
CA LEU A 31 11.91 -13.46 -13.50
C LEU A 31 13.22 -14.25 -13.60
N THR A 32 14.36 -13.66 -13.25
CA THR A 32 15.68 -14.29 -13.45
C THR A 32 16.31 -14.80 -12.16
N TYR A 33 15.67 -14.61 -11.01
CA TYR A 33 16.20 -15.02 -9.72
C TYR A 33 16.64 -16.50 -9.72
N PRO A 34 17.84 -16.84 -9.21
CA PRO A 34 18.78 -15.98 -8.47
C PRO A 34 19.74 -15.16 -9.34
N ASP A 35 19.72 -15.36 -10.65
CA ASP A 35 20.65 -14.76 -11.59
C ASP A 35 20.32 -13.30 -11.91
N ARG A 36 21.35 -12.58 -12.38
CA ARG A 36 21.22 -11.20 -12.86
C ARG A 36 21.33 -11.18 -14.39
N ALA A 37 20.22 -10.91 -15.07
CA ALA A 37 20.22 -10.68 -16.51
C ALA A 37 20.79 -9.30 -16.88
N GLU A 38 21.07 -9.07 -18.17
CA GLU A 38 21.47 -7.76 -18.70
C GLU A 38 20.32 -6.73 -18.62
N THR A 39 20.64 -5.44 -18.74
CA THR A 39 19.66 -4.35 -18.66
C THR A 39 19.97 -3.22 -19.62
N ALA A 40 18.91 -2.61 -20.16
CA ALA A 40 18.98 -1.31 -20.81
C ALA A 40 18.80 -0.13 -19.83
N VAL A 41 18.43 -0.41 -18.57
CA VAL A 41 18.30 0.63 -17.53
C VAL A 41 19.70 1.17 -17.21
N PRO A 42 19.91 2.50 -17.27
CA PRO A 42 21.22 3.08 -17.00
C PRO A 42 21.65 2.84 -15.53
N PRO A 43 22.96 2.76 -15.27
CA PRO A 43 23.46 2.64 -13.90
C PRO A 43 23.14 3.88 -13.08
N LEU A 44 22.95 3.69 -11.78
CA LEU A 44 22.77 4.80 -10.83
C LEU A 44 24.08 5.59 -10.68
N ASP A 45 24.05 6.87 -11.02
CA ASP A 45 25.17 7.80 -10.85
C ASP A 45 25.11 8.44 -9.46
N LEU A 46 25.89 7.90 -8.51
CA LEU A 46 25.90 8.37 -7.12
C LEU A 46 26.50 9.77 -6.96
N VAL A 47 27.36 10.21 -7.88
CA VAL A 47 27.94 11.56 -7.84
C VAL A 47 26.89 12.60 -8.21
N LYS A 48 26.05 12.31 -9.22
CA LYS A 48 24.95 13.19 -9.63
C LYS A 48 23.73 13.13 -8.71
N LEU A 49 23.57 12.05 -7.93
CA LEU A 49 22.43 11.85 -7.04
C LEU A 49 22.28 12.97 -5.99
N GLY A 50 23.39 13.52 -5.50
CA GLY A 50 23.38 14.55 -4.47
C GLY A 50 23.08 13.96 -3.09
N SER A 51 21.95 14.34 -2.49
CA SER A 51 21.59 13.96 -1.11
C SER A 51 20.45 12.93 -1.03
N LEU A 52 20.49 12.15 0.04
CA LEU A 52 19.41 11.27 0.46
C LEU A 52 18.88 11.78 1.80
N THR A 53 17.57 12.01 1.88
CA THR A 53 16.90 12.52 3.08
C THR A 53 15.95 11.48 3.64
N PHE A 54 15.79 11.49 4.96
CA PHE A 54 14.94 10.56 5.69
C PHE A 54 14.13 11.35 6.72
N GLN A 55 12.90 10.89 6.96
CA GLN A 55 12.00 11.50 7.93
C GLN A 55 11.06 10.44 8.48
N THR A 56 10.64 10.63 9.73
CA THR A 56 9.57 9.81 10.33
C THR A 56 8.24 10.11 9.62
N PRO A 57 7.40 9.09 9.35
CA PRO A 57 6.07 9.32 8.81
C PRO A 57 5.18 10.12 9.78
N ASP A 58 4.42 11.07 9.23
CA ASP A 58 3.42 11.84 9.98
C ASP A 58 2.05 11.14 9.89
N PHE A 59 1.67 10.44 10.96
CA PHE A 59 0.40 9.71 11.03
C PHE A 59 -0.82 10.63 11.20
N GLY A 60 -0.64 11.88 11.63
CA GLY A 60 -1.72 12.87 11.70
C GLY A 60 -2.07 13.40 10.31
N LYS A 61 -1.05 13.66 9.49
CA LYS A 61 -1.22 14.09 8.11
C LYS A 61 -1.61 12.95 7.15
N PHE A 62 -1.11 11.74 7.39
CA PHE A 62 -1.35 10.57 6.54
C PHE A 62 -1.96 9.39 7.31
N PRO A 63 -3.22 9.51 7.76
CA PRO A 63 -3.89 8.48 8.57
C PRO A 63 -4.03 7.12 7.87
N ALA A 64 -3.96 7.08 6.53
CA ALA A 64 -3.95 5.84 5.73
C ALA A 64 -2.87 4.85 6.19
N LEU A 65 -1.68 5.35 6.57
CA LEU A 65 -0.58 4.51 7.06
C LEU A 65 -0.98 3.77 8.33
N ARG A 66 -1.68 4.43 9.26
CA ARG A 66 -2.18 3.82 10.48
C ARG A 66 -3.16 2.69 10.16
N LEU A 67 -4.10 2.93 9.23
CA LEU A 67 -5.07 1.91 8.82
C LEU A 67 -4.40 0.70 8.16
N GLY A 68 -3.36 0.92 7.36
CA GLY A 68 -2.56 -0.16 6.78
C GLY A 68 -1.88 -1.02 7.84
N TYR A 69 -1.26 -0.39 8.84
CA TYR A 69 -0.67 -1.12 9.97
C TYR A 69 -1.71 -1.86 10.81
N GLU A 70 -2.88 -1.27 11.01
CA GLU A 70 -3.99 -1.91 11.72
C GLU A 70 -4.48 -3.16 10.98
N ALA A 71 -4.71 -3.06 9.67
CA ALA A 71 -5.10 -4.18 8.83
C ALA A 71 -4.05 -5.31 8.84
N ALA A 72 -2.76 -4.96 8.74
CA ALA A 72 -1.66 -5.93 8.77
C ALA A 72 -1.54 -6.65 10.13
N ARG A 73 -1.73 -5.93 11.25
CA ARG A 73 -1.69 -6.53 12.59
C ARG A 73 -2.90 -7.42 12.88
N THR A 74 -4.08 -6.98 12.47
CA THR A 74 -5.33 -7.72 12.68
C THR A 74 -5.40 -8.97 11.80
N GLY A 75 -4.91 -8.88 10.55
CA GLY A 75 -4.93 -9.99 9.60
C GLY A 75 -6.35 -10.37 9.18
N GLY A 76 -6.54 -11.64 8.81
CA GLY A 76 -7.82 -12.15 8.34
C GLY A 76 -8.34 -11.41 7.10
N THR A 77 -9.63 -11.12 7.08
CA THR A 77 -10.27 -10.40 5.97
C THR A 77 -10.02 -8.89 5.94
N LEU A 78 -9.41 -8.31 6.98
CA LEU A 78 -9.39 -6.85 7.13
C LEU A 78 -8.56 -6.15 6.03
N GLY A 79 -7.53 -6.82 5.50
CA GLY A 79 -6.76 -6.32 4.35
C GLY A 79 -7.59 -6.19 3.07
N ALA A 80 -8.48 -7.15 2.80
CA ALA A 80 -9.38 -7.10 1.65
C ALA A 80 -10.39 -5.95 1.79
N VAL A 81 -10.92 -5.76 3.00
CA VAL A 81 -11.83 -4.64 3.30
C VAL A 81 -11.13 -3.29 3.14
N LEU A 82 -9.90 -3.15 3.65
CA LEU A 82 -9.09 -1.95 3.47
C LEU A 82 -8.94 -1.62 1.98
N ASN A 83 -8.57 -2.61 1.17
CA ASN A 83 -8.34 -2.42 -0.25
C ASN A 83 -9.64 -2.07 -1.00
N GLY A 84 -10.69 -2.89 -0.85
CA GLY A 84 -11.96 -2.71 -1.55
C GLY A 84 -12.63 -1.37 -1.21
N ALA A 85 -12.60 -0.97 0.06
CA ALA A 85 -13.12 0.32 0.48
C ALA A 85 -12.30 1.49 -0.11
N ASN A 86 -10.96 1.37 -0.11
CA ASN A 86 -10.07 2.40 -0.66
C ASN A 86 -10.26 2.57 -2.18
N GLU A 87 -10.42 1.49 -2.93
CA GLU A 87 -10.66 1.57 -4.38
C GLU A 87 -11.95 2.34 -4.72
N VAL A 88 -13.05 2.07 -4.01
CA VAL A 88 -14.32 2.77 -4.24
C VAL A 88 -14.22 4.23 -3.81
N ALA A 89 -13.60 4.52 -2.67
CA ALA A 89 -13.44 5.89 -2.19
C ALA A 89 -12.53 6.72 -3.14
N VAL A 90 -11.40 6.16 -3.58
CA VAL A 90 -10.51 6.82 -4.55
C VAL A 90 -11.23 7.03 -5.88
N LYS A 91 -12.01 6.05 -6.36
CA LYS A 91 -12.84 6.23 -7.56
C LYS A 91 -13.83 7.38 -7.39
N GLY A 92 -14.53 7.45 -6.25
CA GLY A 92 -15.43 8.56 -5.95
C GLY A 92 -14.74 9.92 -5.97
N PHE A 93 -13.48 10.00 -5.50
CA PHE A 93 -12.67 11.22 -5.59
C PHE A 93 -12.31 11.56 -7.04
N LEU A 94 -11.83 10.58 -7.82
CA LEU A 94 -11.45 10.77 -9.21
C LEU A 94 -12.64 11.15 -10.12
N ASP A 95 -13.82 10.61 -9.82
CA ASP A 95 -15.08 10.93 -10.52
C ASP A 95 -15.69 12.26 -10.03
N GLY A 96 -15.10 12.92 -9.03
CA GLY A 96 -15.56 14.22 -8.52
C GLY A 96 -16.75 14.18 -7.56
N HIS A 97 -17.09 12.99 -7.04
CA HIS A 97 -18.21 12.80 -6.09
C HIS A 97 -17.85 13.12 -4.65
N ILE A 98 -16.57 12.98 -4.27
CA ILE A 98 -16.08 13.31 -2.91
C ILE A 98 -14.78 14.10 -2.96
N LYS A 99 -14.41 14.74 -1.84
CA LYS A 99 -13.11 15.41 -1.70
C LYS A 99 -12.03 14.39 -1.36
N PHE A 100 -10.78 14.76 -1.63
CA PHE A 100 -9.61 13.95 -1.23
C PHE A 100 -9.60 13.63 0.27
N THR A 101 -10.02 14.57 1.12
CA THR A 101 -10.07 14.42 2.58
C THR A 101 -11.13 13.43 3.06
N ASP A 102 -12.08 13.05 2.20
CA ASP A 102 -13.20 12.16 2.56
C ASP A 102 -12.84 10.68 2.37
N ILE A 103 -11.76 10.38 1.63
CA ILE A 103 -11.32 9.01 1.32
C ILE A 103 -11.06 8.22 2.61
N ILE A 104 -10.20 8.73 3.49
CA ILE A 104 -9.78 7.98 4.68
C ILE A 104 -10.92 7.79 5.69
N PRO A 105 -11.76 8.80 6.00
CA PRO A 105 -12.94 8.59 6.83
C PRO A 105 -13.88 7.48 6.34
N LEU A 106 -14.13 7.40 5.02
CA LEU A 106 -14.97 6.36 4.42
C LEU A 106 -14.35 4.97 4.58
N VAL A 107 -13.05 4.84 4.29
CA VAL A 107 -12.31 3.58 4.45
C VAL A 107 -12.33 3.14 5.91
N GLU A 108 -12.05 4.05 6.84
CA GLU A 108 -12.04 3.74 8.27
C GLU A 108 -13.43 3.33 8.79
N GLN A 109 -14.51 3.92 8.26
CA GLN A 109 -15.87 3.52 8.58
C GLN A 109 -16.17 2.09 8.11
N ALA A 110 -15.74 1.70 6.91
CA ALA A 110 -15.89 0.33 6.41
C ALA A 110 -15.11 -0.66 7.29
N LEU A 111 -13.86 -0.35 7.63
CA LEU A 111 -13.05 -1.19 8.52
C LEU A 111 -13.72 -1.41 9.88
N ARG A 112 -14.22 -0.35 10.52
CA ARG A 112 -14.88 -0.43 11.84
C ARG A 112 -16.17 -1.26 11.83
N ARG A 113 -16.86 -1.32 10.69
CA ARG A 113 -18.16 -2.01 10.58
C ARG A 113 -18.02 -3.48 10.16
N HIS A 114 -16.86 -3.85 9.64
CA HIS A 114 -16.62 -5.21 9.20
C HIS A 114 -16.44 -6.15 10.39
N SER A 115 -17.05 -7.33 10.32
CA SER A 115 -16.76 -8.43 11.24
C SER A 115 -15.63 -9.28 10.65
N VAL A 116 -14.44 -9.19 11.24
CA VAL A 116 -13.24 -9.86 10.71
C VAL A 116 -13.37 -11.37 10.81
N VAL A 117 -13.08 -12.06 9.71
CA VAL A 117 -12.86 -13.51 9.68
C VAL A 117 -11.35 -13.76 9.81
N PRO A 118 -10.84 -14.35 10.91
CA PRO A 118 -9.40 -14.43 11.17
C PRO A 118 -8.63 -15.38 10.25
N SER A 119 -9.26 -16.47 9.80
CA SER A 119 -8.65 -17.48 8.92
C SER A 119 -9.54 -17.70 7.70
N PRO A 120 -9.57 -16.74 6.76
CA PRO A 120 -10.51 -16.75 5.66
C PRO A 120 -10.09 -17.73 4.56
N SER A 121 -11.09 -18.31 3.90
CA SER A 121 -10.92 -18.90 2.57
C SER A 121 -10.80 -17.81 1.50
N LEU A 122 -10.50 -18.19 0.26
CA LEU A 122 -10.53 -17.26 -0.87
C LEU A 122 -11.92 -16.63 -1.05
N ASP A 123 -12.98 -17.43 -0.89
CA ASP A 123 -14.36 -16.93 -1.02
C ASP A 123 -14.69 -15.91 0.06
N ASP A 124 -14.19 -16.09 1.29
CA ASP A 124 -14.37 -15.12 2.37
C ASP A 124 -13.64 -13.80 2.08
N ILE A 125 -12.46 -13.87 1.45
CA ILE A 125 -11.69 -12.69 1.01
C ILE A 125 -12.45 -11.93 -0.07
N ILE A 126 -12.97 -12.62 -1.09
CA ILE A 126 -13.74 -12.01 -2.18
C ILE A 126 -15.01 -11.37 -1.62
N ARG A 127 -15.76 -12.08 -0.76
CA ARG A 127 -16.96 -11.54 -0.11
C ARG A 127 -16.65 -10.32 0.76
N ALA A 128 -15.52 -10.31 1.46
CA ALA A 128 -15.11 -9.17 2.27
C ALA A 128 -14.80 -7.94 1.41
N ASP A 129 -14.15 -8.12 0.25
CA ASP A 129 -13.94 -7.04 -0.74
C ASP A 129 -15.29 -6.53 -1.28
N GLU A 130 -16.18 -7.41 -1.75
CA GLU A 130 -17.51 -7.05 -2.27
C GLU A 130 -18.36 -6.30 -1.23
N TRP A 131 -18.32 -6.77 0.03
CA TRP A 131 -18.99 -6.13 1.15
C TRP A 131 -18.43 -4.72 1.39
N ALA A 132 -17.11 -4.56 1.40
CA ALA A 132 -16.46 -3.27 1.64
C ALA A 132 -16.82 -2.25 0.56
N ARG A 133 -16.84 -2.67 -0.71
CA ARG A 133 -17.29 -1.83 -1.84
C ARG A 133 -18.74 -1.38 -1.65
N SER A 134 -19.61 -2.32 -1.33
CA SER A 134 -21.04 -2.05 -1.10
C SER A 134 -21.27 -1.09 0.07
N GLU A 135 -20.51 -1.24 1.15
CA GLU A 135 -20.61 -0.37 2.31
C GLU A 135 -20.17 1.06 2.01
N VAL A 136 -19.08 1.26 1.26
CA VAL A 136 -18.66 2.60 0.84
C VAL A 136 -19.69 3.23 -0.11
N HIS A 137 -20.20 2.49 -1.09
CA HIS A 137 -21.28 2.99 -1.96
C HIS A 137 -22.52 3.43 -1.18
N ARG A 138 -22.91 2.66 -0.16
CA ARG A 138 -24.02 3.02 0.72
C ARG A 138 -23.75 4.35 1.43
N CYS A 139 -22.56 4.53 2.00
CA CYS A 139 -22.16 5.79 2.65
C CYS A 139 -22.13 6.98 1.67
N LEU A 140 -21.70 6.78 0.43
CA LEU A 140 -21.72 7.82 -0.60
C LEU A 140 -23.15 8.26 -0.97
N SER A 141 -24.11 7.33 -0.99
CA SER A 141 -25.52 7.62 -1.31
C SER A 141 -26.30 8.29 -0.18
N THR A 142 -25.73 8.37 1.04
CA THR A 142 -26.40 8.97 2.21
C THR A 142 -25.93 10.38 2.54
N ASN A 143 -24.98 10.92 1.77
CA ASN A 143 -24.44 12.28 1.87
C ASN A 143 -24.97 13.14 0.71
#